data_AF-A0A1D2X6Z1-F1
#
_entry.id   AF-A0A1D2X6Z1-F1
#
_cell.length_a   1.000
_cell.length_b   1.000
_cell.length_c   1.000
_cell.angle_alpha   90.00
_cell.angle_beta   90.00
_cell.angle_gamma   90.00
#
_symmetry.space_group_name_H-M   'P 1'
#
loop_
_entity.id
_entity.type
_entity.pdbx_description
1 polymer ?
#
loop_
_entity_poly.entity_id
_entity_poly.type
_entity_poly.pdbx_seq_one_letter_code
_entity_poly.pdbx_strand_id
1 'polypeptide(L)'
;MNVENLTPKRESSLHELLSMNEDLNQAYILKDMLKQLWTYTYKASASKFLDKWIELAKETGIDELKRFAKGLNRAREGLLSYCQHRITSAKIEAFNGVIKRIVYKACGYNDLEYLYLKIRQESL
;
A
#
# COMPACT_ATOMS: atom_id res chain seq x y z
N MET A 1 -36.31 7.86 30.03
CA MET A 1 -35.34 8.09 31.11
C MET A 1 -35.43 6.93 32.07
N ASN A 2 -34.38 6.14 32.23
CA ASN A 2 -34.22 5.26 33.39
C ASN A 2 -32.72 5.12 33.68
N VAL A 3 -32.24 5.79 34.73
CA VAL A 3 -30.82 6.10 35.01
C VAL A 3 -30.32 5.31 36.23
N GLU A 4 -31.01 4.27 36.65
CA GLU A 4 -30.82 3.73 38.00
C GLU A 4 -30.61 2.22 37.99
N ASN A 5 -29.37 1.78 37.72
CA ASN A 5 -28.70 0.58 38.27
C ASN A 5 -27.50 0.14 37.39
N LEU A 6 -26.54 1.03 37.14
CA LEU A 6 -25.26 0.61 36.58
C LEU A 6 -24.26 0.40 37.72
N THR A 7 -23.91 -0.87 37.93
CA THR A 7 -22.78 -1.26 38.78
C THR A 7 -21.49 -0.77 38.11
N PRO A 8 -20.50 -0.26 38.87
CA PRO A 8 -19.27 0.33 38.31
C PRO A 8 -18.48 -0.64 37.42
N LYS A 9 -18.70 -1.95 37.62
CA LYS A 9 -18.08 -3.03 36.82
C LYS A 9 -18.72 -3.21 35.43
N ARG A 10 -20.00 -2.86 35.24
CA ARG A 10 -20.70 -2.92 33.95
C ARG A 10 -20.47 -1.67 33.09
N GLU A 11 -20.27 -0.50 33.70
CA GLU A 11 -19.90 0.73 32.97
C GLU A 11 -18.54 0.61 32.31
N SER A 12 -17.52 0.06 32.98
CA SER A 12 -16.20 -0.19 32.38
C SER A 12 -16.32 -1.09 31.16
N SER A 13 -17.01 -2.23 31.27
CA SER A 13 -17.18 -3.15 30.15
C SER A 13 -17.99 -2.55 28.99
N LEU A 14 -18.98 -1.71 29.27
CA LEU A 14 -19.74 -1.01 28.23
C LEU A 14 -18.87 0.04 27.53
N HIS A 15 -18.09 0.82 28.28
CA HIS A 15 -17.14 1.79 27.74
C HIS A 15 -16.03 1.13 26.91
N GLU A 16 -15.49 0.00 27.38
CA GLU A 16 -14.50 -0.78 26.63
C GLU A 16 -15.10 -1.31 25.32
N LEU A 17 -16.30 -1.87 25.36
CA LEU A 17 -16.98 -2.35 24.14
C LEU A 17 -17.31 -1.21 23.17
N LEU A 18 -17.75 -0.06 23.67
CA LEU A 18 -18.01 1.13 22.85
C LEU A 18 -16.72 1.68 22.24
N SER A 19 -15.63 1.74 23.01
CA SER A 19 -14.30 2.17 22.54
C SER A 19 -13.75 1.22 21.48
N MET A 20 -13.82 -0.10 21.71
CA MET A 20 -13.38 -1.10 20.74
C MET A 20 -14.20 -1.03 19.44
N ASN A 21 -15.49 -0.75 19.55
CA ASN A 21 -16.36 -0.58 18.38
C ASN A 21 -16.02 0.70 17.60
N GLU A 22 -15.71 1.80 18.31
CA GLU A 22 -15.24 3.04 17.71
C GLU A 22 -13.91 2.83 16.98
N ASP A 23 -12.93 2.18 17.62
CA ASP A 23 -11.63 1.90 17.04
C ASP A 23 -11.75 1.03 15.78
N LEU A 24 -12.59 0.00 15.84
CA LEU A 24 -12.86 -0.89 14.72
C LEU A 24 -13.50 -0.12 13.55
N ASN A 25 -14.46 0.74 13.84
CA ASN A 25 -15.12 1.57 12.83
C ASN A 25 -14.13 2.52 12.14
N GLN A 26 -13.27 3.21 12.92
CA GLN A 26 -12.22 4.08 12.38
C GLN A 26 -11.24 3.31 11.48
N ALA A 27 -10.83 2.11 11.89
CA ALA A 27 -9.97 1.24 11.08
C ALA A 27 -10.65 0.83 9.77
N TYR A 28 -11.95 0.51 9.78
CA TYR A 28 -12.72 0.19 8.58
C TYR A 28 -12.82 1.36 7.60
N ILE A 29 -13.11 2.56 8.11
CA ILE A 29 -13.20 3.78 7.30
C ILE A 29 -11.84 4.07 6.64
N LEU A 30 -10.76 4.04 7.41
CA LEU A 30 -9.41 4.28 6.89
C LEU A 30 -8.98 3.22 5.88
N LYS A 31 -9.32 1.95 6.12
CA LYS A 31 -9.09 0.86 5.15
C LYS A 31 -9.81 1.12 3.83
N ASP A 32 -11.08 1.50 3.88
CA ASP A 32 -11.86 1.74 2.67
C ASP A 32 -11.38 2.99 1.91
N MET A 33 -11.08 4.06 2.65
CA MET A 33 -10.47 5.26 2.09
C MET A 33 -9.16 4.92 1.38
N LEU A 34 -8.29 4.12 2.00
CA LEU A 34 -7.00 3.75 1.40
C LEU A 34 -7.18 3.14 0.01
N LYS A 35 -8.21 2.32 -0.24
CA LYS A 35 -8.48 1.70 -1.56
C LYS A 35 -8.57 2.71 -2.71
N GLN A 36 -8.94 3.96 -2.40
CA GLN A 36 -8.98 5.05 -3.37
C GLN A 36 -7.57 5.45 -3.85
N LEU A 37 -6.50 5.16 -3.10
CA LEU A 37 -5.12 5.42 -3.51
C LEU A 37 -4.79 4.82 -4.89
N TRP A 38 -5.30 3.62 -5.17
CA TRP A 38 -5.05 2.88 -6.42
C TRP A 38 -5.85 3.42 -7.62
N THR A 39 -6.82 4.32 -7.41
CA THR A 39 -7.57 4.94 -8.51
C THR A 39 -6.83 6.14 -9.09
N TYR A 40 -5.96 6.80 -8.31
CA TYR A 40 -5.19 7.95 -8.77
C TYR A 40 -4.20 7.57 -9.87
N THR A 41 -4.15 8.39 -10.92
CA THR A 41 -3.22 8.29 -12.06
C THR A 41 -2.11 9.32 -12.03
N TYR A 42 -2.23 10.34 -11.17
CA TYR A 42 -1.29 11.45 -11.10
C TYR A 42 -0.53 11.45 -9.76
N LYS A 43 0.81 11.47 -9.83
CA LYS A 43 1.71 11.39 -8.66
C LYS A 43 1.37 12.45 -7.60
N ALA A 44 1.13 13.70 -8.02
CA ALA A 44 0.82 14.78 -7.08
C ALA A 44 -0.52 14.59 -6.36
N SER A 45 -1.54 14.06 -7.05
CA SER A 45 -2.85 13.80 -6.44
C SER A 45 -2.80 12.63 -5.47
N ALA A 46 -2.12 11.54 -5.85
CA ALA A 46 -1.88 10.40 -4.98
C ALA A 46 -1.05 10.79 -3.74
N SER A 47 -0.07 11.67 -3.91
CA SER A 47 0.74 12.21 -2.81
C SER A 47 -0.10 12.99 -1.81
N LYS A 48 -0.92 13.93 -2.28
CA LYS A 48 -1.83 14.71 -1.40
C LYS A 48 -2.81 13.80 -0.67
N PHE A 49 -3.34 12.80 -1.35
CA PHE A 49 -4.22 11.81 -0.73
C PHE A 49 -3.50 11.02 0.37
N LEU A 50 -2.27 10.55 0.10
CA LEU A 50 -1.47 9.80 1.07
C LEU A 50 -1.12 10.65 2.30
N ASP A 51 -0.77 11.93 2.11
CA ASP A 51 -0.51 12.86 3.20
C ASP A 51 -1.75 13.02 4.11
N LYS A 52 -2.94 13.22 3.52
CA LYS A 52 -4.22 13.26 4.26
C LYS A 52 -4.53 11.96 4.99
N TRP A 53 -4.30 10.82 4.33
CA TRP A 53 -4.54 9.51 4.93
C TRP A 53 -3.64 9.29 6.15
N ILE A 54 -2.36 9.67 6.07
CA ILE A 54 -1.41 9.56 7.18
C ILE A 54 -1.79 10.50 8.34
N GLU A 55 -2.29 11.69 8.06
CA GLU A 55 -2.78 12.63 9.08
C GLU A 55 -3.97 12.03 9.83
N LEU A 56 -5.00 11.60 9.10
CA LEU A 56 -6.19 10.96 9.69
C LEU A 56 -5.83 9.71 10.50
N ALA A 57 -4.91 8.87 10.02
CA ALA A 57 -4.44 7.69 10.75
C ALA A 57 -3.64 8.02 12.03
N LYS A 58 -3.12 9.25 12.18
CA LYS A 58 -2.51 9.72 13.44
C LYS A 58 -3.56 10.26 14.40
N GLU A 59 -4.58 10.94 13.88
CA GLU A 59 -5.68 11.51 14.66
C GLU A 59 -6.56 10.46 15.34
N THR A 60 -6.68 9.25 14.77
CA THR A 60 -7.45 8.16 15.39
C THR A 60 -6.93 7.67 16.74
N GLY A 61 -5.70 8.04 17.15
CA GLY A 61 -5.15 7.61 18.43
C GLY A 61 -4.63 6.16 18.46
N ILE A 62 -5.10 5.28 17.57
CA ILE A 62 -4.78 3.84 17.50
C ILE A 62 -3.33 3.60 17.07
N ASP A 63 -2.54 2.94 17.92
CA ASP A 63 -1.11 2.70 17.70
C ASP A 63 -0.82 1.83 16.46
N GLU A 64 -1.67 0.84 16.18
CA GLU A 64 -1.55 -0.04 15.01
C GLU A 64 -1.67 0.76 13.70
N LEU A 65 -2.65 1.67 13.62
CA LEU A 65 -2.85 2.53 12.45
C LEU A 65 -1.71 3.52 12.29
N LYS A 66 -1.21 4.10 13.39
CA LYS A 66 -0.02 4.96 13.37
C LYS A 66 1.22 4.23 12.86
N ARG A 67 1.43 2.98 13.29
CA ARG A 67 2.54 2.13 12.80
C ARG A 67 2.39 1.83 11.31
N PHE A 68 1.18 1.51 10.87
CA PHE A 68 0.89 1.26 9.46
C PHE A 68 1.12 2.50 8.59
N ALA A 69 0.67 3.68 9.06
CA ALA A 69 0.91 4.96 8.40
C ALA A 69 2.41 5.27 8.24
N LYS A 70 3.24 4.97 9.25
CA LYS A 70 4.70 5.09 9.15
C LYS A 70 5.28 4.16 8.07
N GLY A 71 4.78 2.92 7.99
CA GLY A 71 5.17 1.96 6.95
C GLY A 71 4.81 2.44 5.55
N LEU A 72 3.58 2.92 5.36
CA LEU A 72 3.12 3.52 4.10
C LEU A 72 3.99 4.71 3.68
N ASN A 73 4.33 5.59 4.62
CA ASN A 73 5.19 6.74 4.33
C ASN A 73 6.61 6.32 3.91
N ARG A 74 7.15 5.24 4.51
CA ARG A 74 8.45 4.68 4.08
C ARG A 74 8.40 4.12 2.66
N ALA A 75 7.26 3.54 2.27
CA ALA A 75 7.00 3.00 0.94
C ALA A 75 6.47 4.05 -0.07
N ARG A 76 6.39 5.33 0.32
CA ARG A 76 5.73 6.41 -0.45
C ARG A 76 6.19 6.47 -1.90
N GLU A 77 7.49 6.48 -2.16
CA GLU A 77 7.99 6.60 -3.54
C GLU A 77 7.56 5.42 -4.42
N GLY A 78 7.54 4.19 -3.88
CA GLY A 78 7.06 3.01 -4.60
C GLY A 78 5.57 3.06 -4.90
N LEU A 79 4.76 3.46 -3.92
CA LEU A 79 3.30 3.63 -4.08
C LEU A 79 2.96 4.71 -5.11
N LEU A 80 3.65 5.85 -5.03
CA LEU A 80 3.45 6.97 -5.94
C LEU A 80 3.91 6.66 -7.37
N SER A 81 5.01 5.93 -7.52
CA SER A 81 5.49 5.43 -8.82
C SER A 81 4.49 4.47 -9.45
N TYR A 82 3.89 3.57 -8.65
CA TYR A 82 2.82 2.69 -9.12
C TYR A 82 1.58 3.46 -9.59
N CYS A 83 1.13 4.48 -8.86
CA CYS A 83 0.00 5.32 -9.27
C CYS A 83 0.27 6.06 -10.59
N GLN A 84 1.48 6.57 -10.79
CA GLN A 84 1.85 7.34 -11.98
C GLN A 84 1.99 6.47 -13.24
N HIS A 85 2.67 5.33 -13.10
CA HIS A 85 3.02 4.52 -14.27
C HIS A 85 2.04 3.37 -14.50
N ARG A 86 1.26 2.97 -13.48
CA ARG A 86 0.45 1.73 -13.46
C ARG A 86 1.19 0.53 -14.06
N ILE A 87 2.52 0.52 -13.96
CA ILE A 87 3.34 -0.61 -14.40
C ILE A 87 3.17 -1.66 -13.33
N THR A 88 2.29 -2.61 -13.58
CA THR A 88 2.28 -3.87 -12.85
C THR A 88 3.62 -4.56 -13.04
N SER A 89 4.15 -5.19 -11.98
CA SER A 89 5.37 -5.99 -12.08
C SER A 89 5.26 -7.01 -13.21
N ALA A 90 4.05 -7.45 -13.58
CA ALA A 90 3.76 -8.30 -14.73
C ALA A 90 4.48 -7.91 -16.04
N LYS A 91 4.56 -6.63 -16.43
CA LYS A 91 5.28 -6.24 -17.66
C LYS A 91 6.79 -6.39 -17.51
N ILE A 92 7.32 -6.03 -16.33
CA ILE A 92 8.73 -6.17 -15.99
C ILE A 92 9.10 -7.65 -15.82
N GLU A 93 8.23 -8.45 -15.22
CA GLU A 93 8.37 -9.90 -15.05
C GLU A 93 8.30 -10.63 -16.39
N ALA A 94 7.40 -10.22 -17.30
CA ALA A 94 7.36 -10.73 -18.65
C ALA A 94 8.67 -10.42 -19.40
N PHE A 95 9.18 -9.19 -19.27
CA PHE A 95 10.47 -8.78 -19.85
C PHE A 95 11.65 -9.53 -19.23
N ASN A 96 11.69 -9.66 -17.90
CA ASN A 96 12.69 -10.47 -17.19
C ASN A 96 12.62 -11.94 -17.61
N GLY A 97 11.42 -12.46 -17.88
CA GLY A 97 11.22 -13.80 -18.44
C GLY A 97 11.79 -13.94 -19.86
N VAL A 98 11.65 -12.92 -20.71
CA VAL A 98 12.28 -12.87 -22.04
C VAL A 98 13.80 -12.89 -21.91
N ILE A 99 14.38 -12.00 -21.09
CA ILE A 99 15.83 -11.95 -20.84
C ILE A 99 16.34 -13.30 -20.32
N LYS A 100 15.64 -13.90 -19.34
CA LYS A 100 16.02 -15.20 -18.77
C LYS A 100 16.03 -16.31 -19.81
N ARG A 101 15.07 -16.33 -20.76
CA ARG A 101 15.06 -17.28 -21.88
C ARG A 101 16.21 -17.05 -22.86
N ILE A 102 16.53 -15.79 -23.17
CA ILE A 102 17.64 -15.43 -24.07
C ILE A 102 18.97 -15.89 -23.47
N VAL A 103 19.20 -15.62 -22.19
CA VAL A 103 20.40 -16.04 -21.46
C VAL A 103 20.48 -17.56 -21.34
N TYR A 104 19.36 -18.24 -21.05
CA TYR A 104 19.31 -19.70 -20.94
C TYR A 104 19.61 -20.40 -22.27
N LYS A 105 19.02 -19.95 -23.39
CA LYS A 105 19.29 -20.50 -24.72
C LYS A 105 20.76 -20.38 -25.14
N ALA A 106 21.44 -19.36 -24.66
CA ALA A 106 22.85 -19.12 -24.96
C ALA A 106 23.81 -19.84 -24.00
N CYS A 107 23.29 -20.54 -22.98
CA CYS A 107 24.09 -21.07 -21.88
C CYS A 107 24.93 -20.00 -21.18
N GLY A 108 24.41 -18.76 -21.10
CA GLY A 108 25.11 -17.60 -20.54
C GLY A 108 25.71 -16.68 -21.60
N TYR A 109 25.88 -15.42 -21.23
CA TYR A 109 26.65 -14.44 -22.00
C TYR A 109 27.73 -13.86 -21.10
N ASN A 110 28.97 -13.84 -21.58
CA ASN A 110 30.10 -13.20 -20.87
C ASN A 110 30.21 -11.71 -21.18
N ASP A 111 29.52 -11.24 -22.22
CA ASP A 111 29.52 -9.86 -22.71
C ASP A 111 28.11 -9.27 -22.60
N LEU A 112 27.99 -8.21 -21.79
CA LEU A 112 26.73 -7.53 -21.53
C LEU A 112 26.29 -6.63 -22.69
N GLU A 113 27.21 -6.08 -23.48
CA GLU A 113 26.89 -5.29 -24.68
C GLU A 113 26.28 -6.20 -25.75
N TYR A 114 26.86 -7.39 -25.92
CA TYR A 114 26.32 -8.38 -26.84
C TYR A 114 24.95 -8.92 -26.39
N LEU A 115 24.77 -9.14 -25.08
CA LEU A 115 23.46 -9.47 -24.50
C LEU A 115 22.43 -8.36 -24.78
N TYR A 116 22.81 -7.09 -24.64
CA TYR A 116 21.93 -5.95 -24.93
C TYR A 116 21.51 -5.89 -26.40
N LEU A 117 22.46 -6.09 -27.33
CA LEU A 117 22.17 -6.20 -28.77
C LEU A 117 21.20 -7.34 -29.06
N LYS A 118 21.35 -8.49 -28.39
CA LYS A 118 20.47 -9.65 -28.56
C LYS A 118 19.07 -9.41 -28.02
N ILE A 119 18.94 -8.77 -26.85
CA ILE A 119 17.63 -8.39 -26.28
C ILE A 119 16.91 -7.40 -27.21
N ARG A 120 17.65 -6.45 -27.80
CA ARG A 120 17.10 -5.46 -28.73
C ARG A 120 16.64 -6.08 -30.06
N GLN A 121 17.32 -7.12 -30.53
CA GLN A 121 16.92 -7.89 -31.72
C GLN A 121 15.61 -8.66 -31.50
N GLU A 122 15.40 -9.21 -30.30
CA GLU A 122 14.22 -10.02 -29.96
C GLU A 122 13.00 -9.19 -29.50
N SER A 123 13.19 -7.89 -29.24
CA SER A 123 12.13 -6.96 -28.78
C SER A 123 11.55 -6.07 -29.89
N LEU A 124 11.94 -6.31 -31.15
CA LEU A 124 11.42 -5.65 -32.37
C LEU A 124 10.30 -6.47 -33.01
#